data_AF-A0AAD6UHA3-F1
#
_entry.id   AF-A0AAD6UHA3-F1
#
_cell.length_a   1.000
_cell.length_b   1.000
_cell.length_c   1.000
_cell.angle_alpha   90.00
_cell.angle_beta   90.00
_cell.angle_gamma   90.00
#
_symmetry.space_group_name_H-M   'P 1'
#
loop_
_entity.id
_entity.type
_entity.pdbx_description
1 polymer ?
#
loop_
_entity_poly.entity_id
_entity_poly.type
_entity_poly.pdbx_seq_one_letter_code
_entity_poly.pdbx_strand_id
1 'polypeptide(L)'
;MRSSLIVLSNLSLLGLALARPIIQDAQFLLRLDAGETRTQCFTQRAAQASDCQTLLSSPPPPDWTNVAAAGSAPVFKPFCNASCCLFTDTKGVLTDDLVSAGATLLGCEQLGKGLVNGVTKSGTAGFFCLADAMGAEGCFDNF
;
A
#
# COMPACT_ATOMS: atom_id res chain seq x y z
N MET A 1 46.27 -59.32 -11.80
CA MET A 1 47.30 -58.33 -12.20
C MET A 1 46.64 -56.96 -12.27
N ARG A 2 47.30 -55.92 -11.71
CA ARG A 2 47.38 -54.49 -12.13
C ARG A 2 46.26 -53.96 -13.05
N SER A 3 45.69 -52.75 -12.97
CA SER A 3 45.97 -51.47 -12.31
C SER A 3 44.83 -50.54 -12.81
N SER A 4 44.13 -49.80 -11.94
CA SER A 4 44.25 -48.34 -11.74
C SER A 4 43.40 -47.42 -12.64
N LEU A 5 42.99 -46.29 -12.03
CA LEU A 5 42.48 -45.00 -12.56
C LEU A 5 40.97 -44.88 -12.88
N ILE A 6 40.26 -43.75 -12.66
CA ILE A 6 40.32 -42.56 -11.79
C ILE A 6 39.08 -41.72 -12.20
N VAL A 7 38.34 -41.19 -11.22
CA VAL A 7 37.66 -39.85 -11.16
C VAL A 7 36.67 -39.47 -12.28
N LEU A 8 35.41 -39.17 -11.89
CA LEU A 8 34.86 -37.79 -11.89
C LEU A 8 33.40 -37.76 -11.44
N SER A 9 33.19 -37.07 -10.32
CA SER A 9 31.93 -36.57 -9.80
C SER A 9 31.13 -35.83 -10.87
N ASN A 10 29.85 -36.18 -11.04
CA ASN A 10 28.88 -35.26 -11.64
C ASN A 10 27.84 -34.89 -10.59
N LEU A 11 28.15 -33.75 -9.97
CA LEU A 11 27.25 -32.86 -9.29
C LEU A 11 26.25 -32.33 -10.33
N SER A 12 24.96 -32.50 -10.10
CA SER A 12 23.95 -31.66 -10.75
C SER A 12 22.81 -31.46 -9.78
N LEU A 13 22.92 -30.33 -9.08
CA LEU A 13 21.81 -29.68 -8.38
C LEU A 13 20.65 -29.54 -9.37
N LEU A 14 19.57 -30.29 -9.18
CA LEU A 14 18.28 -29.84 -9.70
C LEU A 14 17.75 -28.77 -8.74
N GLY A 15 17.98 -27.52 -9.14
CA GLY A 15 17.40 -26.36 -8.50
C GLY A 15 15.87 -26.45 -8.52
N LEU A 16 15.27 -26.37 -7.34
CA LEU A 16 13.87 -26.01 -7.18
C LEU A 16 13.70 -24.56 -7.64
N ALA A 17 13.45 -24.38 -8.93
CA ALA A 17 12.89 -23.13 -9.45
C ALA A 17 11.46 -23.03 -8.91
N LEU A 18 11.29 -22.34 -7.77
CA LEU A 18 9.99 -21.83 -7.35
C LEU A 18 9.54 -20.84 -8.44
N ALA A 19 8.71 -21.32 -9.36
CA ALA A 19 7.98 -20.50 -10.29
C ALA A 19 7.08 -19.56 -9.48
N ARG A 20 7.59 -18.35 -9.19
CA ARG A 20 6.78 -17.25 -8.68
C ARG A 20 5.84 -16.84 -9.80
N PRO A 21 4.51 -16.83 -9.62
CA PRO A 21 3.63 -16.27 -10.63
C PRO A 21 3.99 -14.79 -10.81
N ILE A 22 4.44 -14.46 -12.01
CA ILE A 22 4.65 -13.10 -12.50
C ILE A 22 3.24 -12.53 -12.74
N ILE A 23 2.73 -11.72 -11.81
CA ILE A 23 1.55 -10.89 -12.06
C ILE A 23 2.07 -9.60 -12.68
N GLN A 24 2.20 -9.59 -14.01
CA GLN A 24 2.33 -8.38 -14.81
C GLN A 24 0.91 -7.93 -15.20
N ASP A 25 0.58 -6.70 -14.83
CA ASP A 25 -0.55 -5.91 -15.34
C ASP A 25 -1.93 -6.59 -15.36
N ALA A 26 -2.60 -6.59 -14.21
CA ALA A 26 -4.05 -6.58 -14.17
C ALA A 26 -4.51 -5.75 -12.98
N GLN A 27 -5.40 -4.80 -13.25
CA GLN A 27 -6.16 -4.04 -12.27
C GLN A 27 -6.89 -5.04 -11.37
N PHE A 28 -6.33 -5.33 -10.20
CA PHE A 28 -6.93 -6.29 -9.29
C PHE A 28 -8.10 -5.63 -8.55
N LEU A 29 -9.25 -5.58 -9.24
CA LEU A 29 -10.55 -5.40 -8.61
C LEU A 29 -10.90 -6.72 -7.89
N LEU A 30 -10.49 -6.85 -6.63
CA LEU A 30 -11.16 -7.79 -5.74
C LEU A 30 -12.59 -7.29 -5.54
N ARG A 31 -13.55 -8.00 -6.15
CA ARG A 31 -14.97 -7.92 -5.79
C ARG A 31 -15.23 -8.86 -4.61
N LEU A 32 -15.65 -8.32 -3.47
CA LEU A 32 -16.00 -8.98 -2.21
C LEU A 32 -17.27 -8.35 -1.61
N ASP A 33 -18.43 -8.74 -2.12
CA ASP A 33 -19.79 -8.71 -1.53
C ASP A 33 -20.30 -7.45 -0.78
N ALA A 34 -21.55 -7.06 -1.10
CA ALA A 34 -22.28 -5.90 -0.56
C ALA A 34 -22.11 -5.67 0.96
N GLY A 35 -21.29 -4.66 1.30
CA GLY A 35 -20.68 -4.42 2.62
C GLY A 35 -19.18 -4.04 2.50
N GLU A 36 -18.65 -4.35 1.32
CA GLU A 36 -17.33 -4.18 0.73
C GLU A 36 -16.58 -2.86 0.96
N THR A 37 -15.45 -2.95 1.67
CA THR A 37 -14.34 -2.00 1.63
C THR A 37 -13.85 -1.85 0.19
N ARG A 38 -14.31 -0.81 -0.51
CA ARG A 38 -13.87 -0.52 -1.89
C ARG A 38 -12.46 0.03 -1.85
N THR A 39 -11.48 -0.77 -2.27
CA THR A 39 -10.08 -0.37 -2.37
C THR A 39 -9.68 -0.21 -3.83
N GLN A 40 -9.02 0.90 -4.16
CA GLN A 40 -8.48 1.16 -5.49
C GLN A 40 -7.02 1.60 -5.36
N CYS A 41 -6.14 0.97 -6.14
CA CYS A 41 -4.70 1.23 -6.10
C CYS A 41 -4.27 2.13 -7.26
N PHE A 42 -3.29 3.00 -7.01
CA PHE A 42 -2.77 3.96 -7.99
C PHE A 42 -1.24 3.89 -8.11
N THR A 43 -0.71 4.47 -9.17
CA THR A 43 0.74 4.49 -9.45
C THR A 43 1.40 5.85 -9.27
N GLN A 44 0.66 6.93 -9.45
CA GLN A 44 1.15 8.29 -9.24
C GLN A 44 1.19 8.61 -7.74
N ARG A 45 1.98 9.61 -7.32
CA ARG A 45 2.03 10.10 -5.92
C ARG A 45 2.21 8.99 -4.88
N ALA A 46 2.98 7.96 -5.21
CA ALA A 46 3.16 6.81 -4.35
C ALA A 46 4.23 7.06 -3.29
N ALA A 47 3.93 6.64 -2.06
CA ALA A 47 4.85 6.69 -0.93
C ALA A 47 5.68 5.40 -0.83
N GLN A 48 6.79 5.44 -0.10
CA GLN A 48 7.53 4.22 0.24
C GLN A 48 6.71 3.35 1.18
N ALA A 49 6.52 2.08 0.82
CA ALA A 49 5.75 1.14 1.64
C ALA A 49 6.35 0.94 3.04
N SER A 50 7.68 1.00 3.18
CA SER A 50 8.36 0.93 4.48
C SER A 50 8.05 2.13 5.39
N ASP A 51 7.93 3.32 4.83
CA ASP A 51 7.56 4.52 5.57
C ASP A 51 6.12 4.42 6.06
N CYS A 52 5.23 3.89 5.22
CA CYS A 52 3.83 3.65 5.58
C CYS A 52 3.68 2.57 6.66
N GLN A 53 4.43 1.46 6.57
CA GLN A 53 4.46 0.45 7.63
C GLN A 53 4.92 1.05 8.96
N THR A 54 5.98 1.87 8.93
CA THR A 54 6.49 2.57 10.11
C THR A 54 5.43 3.50 10.70
N LEU A 55 4.79 4.33 9.85
CA LEU A 55 3.73 5.24 10.26
C LEU A 55 2.56 4.51 10.94
N LEU A 56 2.12 3.38 10.40
CA LEU A 56 0.97 2.63 10.92
C LEU A 56 1.32 1.81 12.18
N SER A 57 2.58 1.41 12.35
CA SER A 57 3.03 0.68 13.53
C SER A 57 3.15 1.55 14.79
N SER A 58 3.36 2.85 14.61
CA SER A 58 3.51 3.83 15.68
C SER A 58 2.95 5.19 15.22
N PRO A 59 1.61 5.31 15.05
CA PRO A 59 1.00 6.51 14.52
C PRO A 59 1.23 7.70 15.46
N PRO A 60 1.57 8.88 14.92
CA PRO A 60 1.61 10.10 15.72
C PRO A 60 0.19 10.50 16.15
N PRO A 61 0.03 11.45 17.09
CA PRO A 61 -1.26 12.08 17.33
C PRO A 61 -1.85 12.66 16.02
N PRO A 62 -3.14 12.46 15.72
CA PRO A 62 -3.73 12.91 14.46
C PRO A 62 -3.71 14.44 14.30
N ASP A 63 -3.23 14.92 13.15
CA ASP A 63 -3.35 16.32 12.70
C ASP A 63 -4.55 16.51 11.76
N TRP A 64 -5.57 17.22 12.25
CA TRP A 64 -6.79 17.48 11.48
C TRP A 64 -6.75 18.78 10.66
N THR A 65 -5.56 19.23 10.25
CA THR A 65 -5.39 20.34 9.32
C THR A 65 -6.02 19.99 7.98
N ASN A 66 -6.90 20.86 7.48
CA ASN A 66 -7.45 20.76 6.13
C ASN A 66 -6.38 21.19 5.12
N VAL A 67 -6.06 20.31 4.18
CA VAL A 67 -5.04 20.51 3.16
C VAL A 67 -5.63 20.66 1.76
N ALA A 68 -6.97 20.62 1.63
CA ALA A 68 -7.64 20.86 0.35
C ALA A 68 -7.55 22.33 -0.08
N ALA A 69 -7.55 22.55 -1.39
CA ALA A 69 -7.67 23.88 -1.97
C ALA A 69 -9.02 24.54 -1.58
N ALA A 70 -9.00 25.86 -1.45
CA ALA A 70 -10.20 26.63 -1.09
C ALA A 70 -11.35 26.37 -2.09
N GLY A 71 -12.55 26.08 -1.58
CA GLY A 71 -13.73 25.77 -2.39
C GLY A 71 -13.89 24.29 -2.77
N SER A 72 -12.93 23.44 -2.42
CA SER A 72 -13.02 21.98 -2.62
C SER A 72 -13.60 21.27 -1.38
N ALA A 73 -13.98 20.00 -1.55
CA ALA A 73 -14.32 19.14 -0.42
C ALA A 73 -13.12 19.06 0.56
N PRO A 74 -13.36 19.02 1.89
CA PRO A 74 -12.28 19.01 2.86
C PRO A 74 -11.46 17.72 2.74
N VAL A 75 -10.15 17.87 2.85
CA VAL A 75 -9.20 16.75 2.92
C VAL A 75 -8.31 16.97 4.12
N PHE A 76 -8.31 16.03 5.05
CA PHE A 76 -7.51 16.07 6.25
C PHE A 76 -6.31 15.15 6.13
N LYS A 77 -5.20 15.50 6.78
CA LYS A 77 -3.96 14.73 6.79
C LYS A 77 -3.60 14.30 8.22
N PRO A 78 -4.36 13.38 8.84
CA PRO A 78 -4.14 12.97 10.22
C PRO A 78 -2.74 12.43 10.49
N PHE A 79 -2.19 11.63 9.58
CA PHE A 79 -0.89 10.99 9.76
C PHE A 79 0.03 11.27 8.58
N CYS A 80 1.30 11.57 8.87
CA CYS A 80 2.30 11.83 7.85
C CYS A 80 3.69 11.59 8.46
N ASN A 81 4.50 10.74 7.83
CA ASN A 81 5.86 10.44 8.22
C ASN A 81 6.71 10.16 6.98
N ALA A 82 7.85 10.83 6.86
CA ALA A 82 8.75 10.75 5.72
C ALA A 82 7.98 10.88 4.39
N SER A 83 8.01 9.84 3.54
CA SER A 83 7.31 9.87 2.26
C SER A 83 5.83 9.49 2.34
N CYS A 84 5.32 9.00 3.48
CA CYS A 84 3.97 8.43 3.58
C CYS A 84 3.02 9.31 4.38
N CYS A 85 1.86 9.61 3.81
CA CYS A 85 0.79 10.34 4.51
C CYS A 85 -0.56 9.65 4.27
N LEU A 86 -1.36 9.58 5.34
CA LEU A 86 -2.72 9.09 5.34
C LEU A 86 -3.65 10.30 5.32
N PHE A 87 -4.52 10.35 4.32
CA PHE A 87 -5.53 11.38 4.10
C PHE A 87 -6.93 10.81 4.33
N THR A 88 -7.87 11.68 4.69
CA THR A 88 -9.30 11.33 4.79
C THR A 88 -10.17 12.55 4.51
N ASP A 89 -11.38 12.30 4.02
CA ASP A 89 -12.42 13.33 3.84
C ASP A 89 -13.19 13.63 5.15
N THR A 90 -12.97 12.82 6.19
CA THR A 90 -13.74 12.86 7.43
C THR A 90 -12.87 13.29 8.61
N LYS A 91 -13.28 14.34 9.31
CA LYS A 91 -12.55 14.85 10.49
C LYS A 91 -12.87 14.05 11.75
N GLY A 92 -11.85 13.77 12.56
CA GLY A 92 -12.05 13.18 13.89
C GLY A 92 -12.31 11.67 13.87
N VAL A 93 -11.92 10.98 12.80
CA VAL A 93 -11.93 9.51 12.74
C VAL A 93 -11.05 8.94 13.84
N LEU A 94 -11.46 7.81 14.42
CA LEU A 94 -10.69 7.13 15.46
C LEU A 94 -9.34 6.67 14.91
N THR A 95 -8.30 6.69 15.75
CA THR A 95 -6.96 6.25 15.36
C THR A 95 -6.96 4.80 14.88
N ASP A 96 -7.73 3.92 15.51
CA ASP A 96 -7.82 2.51 15.10
C ASP A 96 -8.43 2.35 13.69
N ASP A 97 -9.43 3.16 13.34
CA ASP A 97 -10.04 3.14 12.01
C ASP A 97 -9.07 3.66 10.94
N LEU A 98 -8.31 4.72 11.26
CA LEU A 98 -7.25 5.25 10.38
C LEU A 98 -6.16 4.19 10.13
N VAL A 99 -5.69 3.52 11.19
CA VAL A 99 -4.68 2.47 11.09
C VAL A 99 -5.20 1.26 10.31
N SER A 100 -6.43 0.83 10.57
CA SER A 100 -7.08 -0.28 9.86
C SER A 100 -7.24 0.01 8.36
N ALA A 101 -7.68 1.23 8.01
CA ALA A 101 -7.77 1.65 6.62
C ALA A 101 -6.39 1.73 5.94
N GLY A 102 -5.40 2.32 6.63
CA GLY A 102 -4.02 2.36 6.14
C GLY A 102 -3.40 0.97 5.93
N ALA A 103 -3.67 0.03 6.84
CA ALA A 103 -3.20 -1.36 6.72
C ALA A 103 -3.83 -2.07 5.52
N THR A 104 -5.12 -1.80 5.24
CA THR A 104 -5.78 -2.27 4.01
C THR A 104 -5.08 -1.72 2.77
N LEU A 105 -4.71 -0.44 2.79
CA LEU A 105 -4.05 0.25 1.68
C LEU A 105 -2.60 -0.20 1.45
N LEU A 106 -1.92 -0.78 2.43
CA LEU A 106 -0.62 -1.45 2.19
C LEU A 106 -0.74 -2.61 1.19
N GLY A 107 -1.93 -3.19 1.03
CA GLY A 107 -2.22 -4.16 -0.03
C GLY A 107 -2.07 -3.60 -1.46
N CYS A 108 -2.03 -2.28 -1.62
CA CYS A 108 -1.76 -1.60 -2.90
C CYS A 108 -0.27 -1.45 -3.21
N GLU A 109 0.62 -2.10 -2.45
CA GLU A 109 2.06 -2.07 -2.75
C GLU A 109 2.35 -2.59 -4.17
N GLN A 110 3.04 -1.75 -4.94
CA GLN A 110 3.54 -2.06 -6.27
C GLN A 110 4.76 -2.97 -6.14
N LEU A 111 4.55 -4.28 -6.35
CA LEU A 111 5.59 -5.29 -6.29
C LEU A 111 6.82 -4.92 -7.13
N GLY A 112 8.00 -5.02 -6.53
CA GLY A 112 9.27 -4.70 -7.19
C GLY A 112 9.64 -3.21 -7.19
N LYS A 113 8.74 -2.32 -6.74
CA LYS A 113 9.03 -0.89 -6.57
C LYS A 113 9.06 -0.45 -5.11
N GLY A 114 8.40 -1.19 -4.20
CA GLY A 114 8.30 -0.80 -2.78
C GLY A 114 7.51 0.49 -2.58
N LEU A 115 6.61 0.80 -3.52
CA LEU A 115 5.80 2.00 -3.56
C LEU A 115 4.34 1.65 -3.34
N VAL A 116 3.60 2.48 -2.61
CA VAL A 116 2.19 2.28 -2.33
C VAL A 116 1.40 3.57 -2.59
N ASN A 117 0.29 3.44 -3.30
CA ASN A 117 -0.76 4.43 -3.33
C ASN A 117 -2.11 3.72 -3.49
N GLY A 118 -3.09 4.12 -2.70
CA GLY A 118 -4.48 3.76 -2.96
C GLY A 118 -5.45 4.57 -2.12
N VAL A 119 -6.72 4.37 -2.44
CA VAL A 119 -7.86 4.89 -1.69
C VAL A 119 -8.76 3.73 -1.29
N THR A 120 -9.33 3.80 -0.10
CA THR A 120 -10.26 2.82 0.42
C THR A 120 -11.42 3.48 1.15
N LYS A 121 -12.60 2.88 1.08
CA LYS A 121 -13.75 3.27 1.90
C LYS A 121 -13.90 2.33 3.08
N SER A 122 -13.90 2.84 4.31
CA SER A 122 -14.18 2.02 5.50
C SER A 122 -15.57 2.32 6.05
N GLY A 123 -16.54 1.45 5.77
CA GLY A 123 -17.90 1.53 6.33
C GLY A 123 -18.51 2.94 6.29
N THR A 124 -18.87 3.46 7.47
CA THR A 124 -19.37 4.83 7.68
C THR A 124 -18.30 5.83 8.12
N ALA A 125 -17.05 5.41 8.28
CA ALA A 125 -15.97 6.25 8.79
C ALA A 125 -15.41 7.23 7.76
N GLY A 126 -15.69 7.00 6.47
CA GLY A 126 -15.32 7.88 5.36
C GLY A 126 -14.42 7.20 4.32
N PHE A 127 -13.78 8.04 3.51
CA PHE A 127 -12.74 7.62 2.58
C PHE A 127 -11.36 7.89 3.16
N PHE A 128 -10.42 7.01 2.84
CA PHE A 128 -9.05 7.04 3.30
C PHE A 128 -8.12 6.87 2.12
N CYS A 129 -7.05 7.64 2.06
CA CYS A 129 -6.05 7.54 1.01
C CYS A 129 -4.66 7.49 1.62
N LEU A 130 -3.80 6.66 1.06
CA LEU A 130 -2.40 6.51 1.48
C LEU A 130 -1.55 6.90 0.28
N ALA A 131 -0.80 7.99 0.39
CA ALA A 131 -0.05 8.56 -0.73
C ALA A 131 1.16 9.35 -0.21
N ASP A 132 1.93 9.94 -1.12
CA ASP A 132 3.00 10.86 -0.75
C ASP A 132 2.46 12.19 -0.15
N ALA A 133 3.35 13.01 0.41
CA ALA A 133 2.98 14.27 1.04
C ALA A 133 2.28 15.28 0.11
N MET A 134 2.41 15.11 -1.21
CA MET A 134 1.75 15.91 -2.25
C MET A 134 0.51 15.21 -2.83
N GLY A 135 0.15 14.02 -2.34
CA GLY A 135 -0.95 13.21 -2.87
C GLY A 135 -2.34 13.71 -2.52
N ALA A 136 -2.46 14.70 -1.63
CA ALA A 136 -3.74 15.21 -1.12
C ALA A 136 -4.75 15.56 -2.23
N GLU A 137 -4.28 16.23 -3.29
CA GLU A 137 -5.14 16.70 -4.38
C GLU A 137 -5.65 15.56 -5.26
N GLY A 138 -4.92 14.44 -5.40
CA GLY A 138 -5.31 13.34 -6.30
C GLY A 138 -6.04 12.19 -5.61
N CYS A 139 -6.10 12.18 -4.28
CA CYS A 139 -6.60 11.04 -3.50
C CYS A 139 -8.10 10.75 -3.71
N PHE A 140 -8.91 11.78 -3.95
CA PHE A 140 -10.37 11.67 -3.98
C PHE A 140 -11.02 12.17 -5.29
N ASP A 141 -10.21 12.59 -6.27
CA ASP A 141 -10.70 13.13 -7.55
C ASP A 141 -11.51 12.13 -8.40
N ASN A 142 -11.41 10.83 -8.10
CA ASN A 142 -12.02 9.75 -8.88
C ASN A 142 -12.97 8.85 -8.06
N PHE A 143 -13.41 9.28 -6.86
CA PHE A 143 -14.20 8.46 -5.94
C PHE A 143 -15.55 9.03 -5.56
#